data_AF-A0A521V5D5-F1
#
_entry.id   AF-A0A521V5D5-F1
#
_cell.length_a   1.000
_cell.length_b   1.000
_cell.length_c   1.000
_cell.angle_alpha   90.00
_cell.angle_beta   90.00
_cell.angle_gamma   90.00
#
_symmetry.space_group_name_H-M   'P 1'
#
loop_
_entity.id
_entity.type
_entity.pdbx_description
1 polymer ?
#
loop_
_entity_poly.entity_id
_entity_poly.type
_entity_poly.pdbx_seq_one_letter_code
_entity_poly.pdbx_strand_id
1 'polypeptide(L)'
;MRDDVIGYLLKAPAGAVECVDVAAWWPRHRELAATWRNPMDRAIAGGFAADRVGWAFACGYQAALHALFPGAPEDRIAALCVTEADGNSPKAIRSTLRREGDLWLLNGAKRWTTLGPDGGLFFVAARDAAASGERAVIRVARVTSDAPGVTVTPMPPTRFVPEVPHAQLQFENVPLTNDALLPGDGYDHYVKRFRTVEDQHVKAAVVAYLVREARRLAWPVAWIERAAALLHGLRAIAGEDASAPATHIALAGALALGTALIEATEPFWNAAGQDPAAPRWRRDRELFAVAGSARVRRTARAWERLRPA
;
A
#
# COMPACT_ATOMS: atom_id res chain seq x y z
N MET A 1 4.62 23.19 4.11
CA MET A 1 4.85 21.73 3.96
C MET A 1 6.32 21.49 3.65
N ARG A 2 6.92 20.46 4.25
CA ARG A 2 8.35 20.08 4.13
C ARG A 2 8.61 19.28 2.83
N ASP A 3 9.88 19.20 2.43
CA ASP A 3 10.34 18.49 1.21
C ASP A 3 11.66 17.71 1.41
N ASP A 4 12.35 17.90 2.54
CA ASP A 4 13.57 17.16 2.91
C ASP A 4 13.24 16.03 3.91
N VAL A 5 12.59 14.97 3.42
CA VAL A 5 12.20 13.85 4.28
C VAL A 5 13.41 13.06 4.78
N ILE A 6 14.47 12.95 3.98
CA ILE A 6 15.69 12.21 4.36
C ILE A 6 16.45 12.96 5.46
N GLY A 7 16.62 14.28 5.34
CA GLY A 7 17.17 15.09 6.42
C GLY A 7 16.31 15.07 7.68
N TYR A 8 14.98 15.00 7.54
CA TYR A 8 14.08 14.76 8.69
C TYR A 8 14.36 13.42 9.37
N LEU A 9 14.50 12.32 8.62
CA LEU A 9 14.82 10.99 9.16
C LEU A 9 16.13 10.97 9.96
N LEU A 10 17.11 11.78 9.56
CA LEU A 10 18.42 11.84 10.21
C LEU A 10 18.44 12.74 11.45
N LYS A 11 17.55 13.74 11.52
CA LYS A 11 17.52 14.75 12.60
C LYS A 11 16.44 14.50 13.66
N ALA A 12 15.30 13.94 13.28
CA ALA A 12 14.16 13.74 14.18
C ALA A 12 14.52 12.81 15.35
N PRO A 13 13.85 12.90 16.52
CA PRO A 13 14.02 11.92 17.58
C PRO A 13 13.74 10.49 17.09
N ALA A 14 14.54 9.52 17.53
CA ALA A 14 14.37 8.11 17.16
C ALA A 14 13.39 7.34 18.06
N GLY A 15 12.77 8.00 19.05
CA GLY A 15 11.67 7.43 19.82
C GLY A 15 10.37 7.41 19.01
N ALA A 16 9.53 6.40 19.24
CA ALA A 16 8.19 6.31 18.68
C ALA A 16 7.16 6.23 19.81
N VAL A 17 5.98 6.79 19.56
CA VAL A 17 4.82 6.62 20.46
C VAL A 17 4.15 5.30 20.10
N GLU A 18 4.00 4.42 21.09
CA GLU A 18 3.34 3.14 20.87
C GLU A 18 1.87 3.35 20.46
N CYS A 19 1.48 2.72 19.34
CA CYS A 19 0.11 2.68 18.86
C CYS A 19 -0.38 1.23 18.93
N VAL A 20 -1.43 0.98 19.72
CA VAL A 20 -1.95 -0.38 19.96
C VAL A 20 -3.01 -0.81 18.96
N ASP A 21 -3.70 0.16 18.34
CA ASP A 21 -4.80 -0.06 17.40
C ASP A 21 -4.89 1.08 16.37
N VAL A 22 -5.85 0.95 15.44
CA VAL A 22 -6.08 1.93 14.37
C VAL A 22 -6.52 3.28 14.93
N ALA A 23 -7.31 3.30 16.01
CA ALA A 23 -7.79 4.52 16.65
C ALA A 23 -6.63 5.35 17.24
N ALA A 24 -5.61 4.70 17.80
CA ALA A 24 -4.40 5.36 18.29
C ALA A 24 -3.46 5.79 17.15
N TRP A 25 -3.37 5.00 16.06
CA TRP A 25 -2.48 5.27 14.94
C TRP A 25 -2.99 6.37 14.00
N TRP A 26 -4.27 6.30 13.59
CA TRP A 26 -4.80 7.09 12.48
C TRP A 26 -4.68 8.61 12.67
N PRO A 27 -5.07 9.21 13.82
CA PRO A 27 -4.93 10.64 14.02
C PRO A 27 -3.48 11.13 13.90
N ARG A 28 -2.53 10.34 14.41
CA ARG A 28 -1.09 10.65 14.37
C ARG A 28 -0.53 10.54 12.95
N HIS A 29 -0.92 9.49 12.23
CA HIS A 29 -0.57 9.34 10.83
C HIS A 29 -1.05 10.54 10.01
N ARG A 30 -2.31 10.93 10.18
CA ARG A 30 -2.91 12.05 9.44
C ARG A 30 -2.22 13.39 9.73
N GLU A 31 -1.97 13.69 11.00
CA GLU A 31 -1.26 14.90 11.41
C GLU A 31 0.14 14.96 10.79
N LEU A 32 0.90 13.86 10.86
CA LEU A 32 2.24 13.81 10.27
C LEU A 32 2.20 13.90 8.75
N ALA A 33 1.30 13.16 8.09
CA ALA A 33 1.14 13.14 6.65
C ALA A 33 0.81 14.54 6.08
N ALA A 34 -0.02 15.32 6.78
CA ALA A 34 -0.38 16.68 6.40
C ALA A 34 0.84 17.65 6.33
N THR A 35 1.96 17.30 6.97
CA THR A 35 3.18 18.13 6.91
C THR A 35 3.96 17.96 5.60
N TRP A 36 3.66 16.93 4.80
CA TRP A 36 4.41 16.53 3.61
C TRP A 36 3.56 16.64 2.33
N ARG A 37 4.13 17.26 1.30
CA ARG A 37 3.46 17.39 -0.02
C ARG A 37 3.42 16.08 -0.78
N ASN A 38 4.56 15.42 -0.90
CA ASN A 38 4.72 14.23 -1.72
C ASN A 38 4.21 12.98 -0.98
N PRO A 39 3.34 12.15 -1.57
CA PRO A 39 2.92 10.88 -0.97
C PRO A 39 4.08 9.96 -0.57
N MET A 40 5.16 9.90 -1.34
CA MET A 40 6.34 9.13 -0.94
C MET A 40 6.98 9.67 0.34
N ASP A 41 7.02 10.99 0.51
CA ASP A 41 7.54 11.59 1.75
C ASP A 41 6.61 11.29 2.93
N ARG A 42 5.29 11.24 2.71
CA ARG A 42 4.31 10.78 3.71
C ARG A 42 4.57 9.33 4.12
N ALA A 43 4.85 8.43 3.17
CA ALA A 43 5.20 7.03 3.43
C ALA A 43 6.48 6.93 4.27
N ILE A 44 7.53 7.64 3.87
CA ILE A 44 8.83 7.63 4.54
C ILE A 44 8.72 8.20 5.95
N ALA A 45 8.11 9.38 6.12
CA ALA A 45 7.93 10.00 7.43
C ALA A 45 7.04 9.15 8.35
N GLY A 46 5.92 8.64 7.84
CA GLY A 46 5.01 7.77 8.57
C GLY A 46 5.65 6.44 8.98
N GLY A 47 6.46 5.85 8.09
CA GLY A 47 7.26 4.66 8.40
C GLY A 47 8.29 4.91 9.49
N PHE A 48 9.02 6.03 9.41
CA PHE A 48 9.96 6.44 10.46
C PHE A 48 9.28 6.63 11.82
N ALA A 49 8.06 7.18 11.86
CA ALA A 49 7.32 7.41 13.09
C ALA A 49 6.64 6.16 13.70
N ALA A 50 6.45 5.10 12.90
CA ALA A 50 5.67 3.92 13.28
C ALA A 50 6.39 2.99 14.28
N ASP A 51 5.87 2.73 15.47
CA ASP A 51 6.56 1.89 16.48
C ASP A 51 6.70 0.38 16.12
N ARG A 52 6.06 -0.09 15.05
CA ARG A 52 6.11 -1.48 14.57
C ARG A 52 5.92 -1.57 13.05
N VAL A 53 6.26 -2.72 12.47
CA VAL A 53 6.14 -2.99 11.02
C VAL A 53 4.70 -2.79 10.53
N GLY A 54 3.70 -3.16 11.31
CA GLY A 54 2.30 -3.00 10.92
C GLY A 54 1.89 -1.56 10.63
N TRP A 55 2.28 -0.62 11.48
CA TRP A 55 2.00 0.80 11.24
C TRP A 55 2.87 1.39 10.15
N ALA A 56 4.11 0.89 9.97
CA ALA A 56 4.93 1.28 8.83
C ALA A 56 4.28 0.85 7.50
N PHE A 57 3.77 -0.39 7.44
CA PHE A 57 2.99 -0.89 6.32
C PHE A 57 1.74 -0.04 6.08
N ALA A 58 0.95 0.24 7.12
CA ALA A 58 -0.27 1.06 7.00
C ALA A 58 0.02 2.47 6.48
N CYS A 59 1.09 3.13 6.98
CA CYS A 59 1.54 4.42 6.49
C CYS A 59 1.92 4.38 5.00
N GLY A 60 2.70 3.37 4.58
CA GLY A 60 3.07 3.19 3.19
C GLY A 60 1.88 2.88 2.28
N TYR A 61 0.92 2.08 2.76
CA TYR A 61 -0.29 1.71 2.04
C TYR A 61 -1.22 2.90 1.82
N GLN A 62 -1.51 3.70 2.86
CA GLN A 62 -2.32 4.91 2.70
C GLN A 62 -1.63 5.92 1.77
N ALA A 63 -0.33 6.14 1.93
CA ALA A 63 0.43 6.99 1.03
C ALA A 63 0.38 6.52 -0.43
N ALA A 64 0.48 5.21 -0.68
CA ALA A 64 0.32 4.64 -2.03
C ALA A 64 -1.06 4.93 -2.63
N LEU A 65 -2.13 4.85 -1.82
CA LEU A 65 -3.48 5.19 -2.27
C LEU A 65 -3.60 6.67 -2.62
N HIS A 66 -3.05 7.56 -1.81
CA HIS A 66 -3.03 9.01 -2.13
C HIS A 66 -2.18 9.33 -3.37
N ALA A 67 -1.13 8.55 -3.65
CA ALA A 67 -0.35 8.68 -4.88
C ALA A 67 -1.15 8.23 -6.12
N LEU A 68 -1.94 7.15 -6.00
CA LEU A 68 -2.73 6.61 -7.11
C LEU A 68 -4.03 7.37 -7.35
N PHE A 69 -4.66 7.86 -6.28
CA PHE A 69 -5.96 8.54 -6.29
C PHE A 69 -5.79 9.99 -5.80
N PRO A 70 -5.19 10.88 -6.62
CA PRO A 70 -5.04 12.28 -6.26
C PRO A 70 -6.40 12.91 -5.98
N GLY A 71 -6.51 13.65 -4.89
CA GLY A 71 -7.78 14.25 -4.43
C GLY A 71 -8.69 13.31 -3.63
N ALA A 72 -8.25 12.08 -3.33
CA ALA A 72 -8.93 11.27 -2.31
C ALA A 72 -8.93 12.02 -0.95
N PRO A 73 -10.05 12.04 -0.22
CA PRO A 73 -10.13 12.66 1.11
C PRO A 73 -9.03 12.15 2.04
N GLU A 74 -8.34 13.06 2.72
CA GLU A 74 -7.24 12.73 3.65
C GLU A 74 -7.72 12.51 5.10
N ASP A 75 -9.00 12.77 5.38
CA ASP A 75 -9.63 12.60 6.69
C ASP A 75 -10.12 11.16 6.93
N ARG A 76 -10.15 10.33 5.88
CA ARG A 76 -10.65 8.95 5.90
C ARG A 76 -9.56 7.95 5.55
N ILE A 77 -9.61 6.78 6.20
CA ILE A 77 -8.83 5.61 5.80
C ILE A 77 -9.39 5.08 4.49
N ALA A 78 -8.53 4.88 3.49
CA ALA A 78 -8.89 4.35 2.20
C ALA A 78 -8.43 2.89 2.01
N ALA A 79 -9.11 2.14 1.14
CA ALA A 79 -8.66 0.83 0.69
C ALA A 79 -8.95 0.58 -0.79
N LEU A 80 -8.08 -0.16 -1.47
CA LEU A 80 -8.32 -0.68 -2.82
C LEU A 80 -8.85 -2.12 -2.75
N CYS A 81 -10.09 -2.33 -3.16
CA CYS A 81 -10.83 -3.58 -2.99
C CYS A 81 -10.93 -4.33 -4.32
N VAL A 82 -10.03 -5.28 -4.55
CA VAL A 82 -9.96 -6.04 -5.83
C VAL A 82 -10.25 -7.52 -5.63
N THR A 83 -9.53 -8.15 -4.70
CA THR A 83 -9.47 -9.61 -4.55
C THR A 83 -10.80 -10.20 -4.13
N GLU A 84 -11.24 -11.22 -4.86
CA GLU A 84 -12.43 -12.02 -4.57
C GLU A 84 -12.04 -13.46 -4.22
N ALA A 85 -13.04 -14.33 -3.99
CA ALA A 85 -12.82 -15.74 -3.69
C ALA A 85 -11.92 -16.45 -4.71
N ASP A 86 -12.17 -16.18 -6.00
CA ASP A 86 -11.45 -16.81 -7.13
C ASP A 86 -10.16 -16.06 -7.52
N GLY A 87 -9.83 -14.96 -6.82
CA GLY A 87 -8.62 -14.17 -7.04
C GLY A 87 -8.87 -12.74 -7.51
N ASN A 88 -7.84 -12.12 -8.09
CA ASN A 88 -7.81 -10.70 -8.46
C ASN A 88 -7.47 -10.45 -9.94
N SER A 89 -7.52 -11.49 -10.78
CA SER A 89 -7.43 -11.32 -12.23
C SER A 89 -8.76 -10.81 -12.79
N PRO A 90 -8.79 -10.10 -13.94
CA PRO A 90 -10.04 -9.63 -14.52
C PRO A 90 -11.06 -10.76 -14.75
N LYS A 91 -10.57 -11.94 -15.13
CA LYS A 91 -11.36 -13.16 -15.36
C LYS A 91 -11.90 -13.80 -14.06
N ALA A 92 -11.33 -13.47 -12.90
CA ALA A 92 -11.76 -13.97 -11.60
C ALA A 92 -12.72 -13.03 -10.86
N ILE A 93 -12.70 -11.73 -11.14
CA ILE A 93 -13.57 -10.73 -10.49
C ILE A 93 -15.02 -10.97 -10.91
N ARG A 94 -15.94 -11.30 -10.00
CA ARG A 94 -17.37 -11.49 -10.28
C ARG A 94 -18.25 -10.31 -9.84
N SER A 95 -17.75 -9.40 -9.01
CA SER A 95 -18.51 -8.18 -8.66
C SER A 95 -18.87 -7.40 -9.93
N THR A 96 -20.08 -6.83 -9.98
CA THR A 96 -20.64 -6.17 -11.16
C THR A 96 -21.09 -4.75 -10.86
N LEU A 97 -21.00 -3.90 -11.88
CA LEU A 97 -21.61 -2.58 -11.98
C LEU A 97 -22.63 -2.65 -13.12
N ARG A 98 -23.92 -2.58 -12.78
CA ARG A 98 -25.03 -2.55 -13.76
C ARG A 98 -25.61 -1.15 -13.84
N ARG A 99 -25.80 -0.63 -15.05
CA ARG A 99 -26.47 0.66 -15.24
C ARG A 99 -27.98 0.53 -15.02
N GLU A 100 -28.56 1.42 -14.24
CA GLU A 100 -29.99 1.48 -13.95
C GLU A 100 -30.44 2.95 -13.92
N GLY A 101 -31.08 3.39 -15.02
CA GLY A 101 -31.36 4.80 -15.25
C GLY A 101 -30.07 5.63 -15.29
N ASP A 102 -29.97 6.60 -14.39
CA ASP A 102 -28.83 7.50 -14.23
C ASP A 102 -27.79 7.01 -13.21
N LEU A 103 -28.06 5.88 -12.55
CA LEU A 103 -27.20 5.28 -11.54
C LEU A 103 -26.52 4.01 -12.05
N TRP A 104 -25.51 3.59 -11.30
CA TRP A 104 -24.90 2.28 -11.35
C TRP A 104 -25.20 1.54 -10.06
N LEU A 105 -25.56 0.27 -10.16
CA LEU A 105 -25.73 -0.61 -9.01
C LEU A 105 -24.53 -1.55 -8.91
N LEU A 106 -23.82 -1.44 -7.79
CA LEU A 106 -22.72 -2.33 -7.45
C LEU A 106 -23.24 -3.55 -6.66
N ASN A 107 -22.86 -4.74 -7.12
CA ASN A 107 -23.14 -6.01 -6.45
C ASN A 107 -21.89 -6.89 -6.42
N GLY A 108 -21.70 -7.67 -5.35
CA GLY A 108 -20.63 -8.66 -5.26
C GLY A 108 -19.95 -8.71 -3.91
N ALA A 109 -18.78 -9.34 -3.87
CA ALA A 109 -18.05 -9.55 -2.62
C ALA A 109 -16.54 -9.36 -2.80
N LYS A 110 -15.89 -8.81 -1.77
CA LYS A 110 -14.43 -8.68 -1.69
C LYS A 110 -13.92 -9.45 -0.49
N ARG A 111 -12.83 -10.19 -0.70
CA ARG A 111 -12.29 -11.14 0.28
C ARG A 111 -11.32 -10.49 1.26
N TRP A 112 -10.52 -9.54 0.78
CA TRP A 112 -9.44 -8.93 1.56
C TRP A 112 -9.45 -7.42 1.36
N THR A 113 -9.89 -6.71 2.40
CA THR A 113 -9.87 -5.24 2.46
C THR A 113 -9.00 -4.81 3.64
N THR A 114 -7.78 -4.39 3.35
CA THR A 114 -6.81 -3.86 4.32
C THR A 114 -7.36 -2.60 4.99
N LEU A 115 -7.26 -2.55 6.32
CA LEU A 115 -7.86 -1.52 7.18
C LEU A 115 -9.40 -1.39 7.02
N GLY A 116 -10.06 -2.43 6.50
CA GLY A 116 -11.47 -2.40 6.16
C GLY A 116 -12.43 -2.03 7.31
N PRO A 117 -12.28 -2.58 8.52
CA PRO A 117 -13.17 -2.26 9.65
C PRO A 117 -13.18 -0.78 10.03
N ASP A 118 -12.05 -0.09 9.85
CA ASP A 118 -11.87 1.34 10.14
C ASP A 118 -11.91 2.20 8.86
N GLY A 119 -12.14 1.58 7.70
CA GLY A 119 -12.12 2.22 6.39
C GLY A 119 -13.33 3.12 6.19
N GLY A 120 -13.10 4.35 5.71
CA GLY A 120 -14.14 5.32 5.36
C GLY A 120 -14.37 5.48 3.85
N LEU A 121 -13.46 4.94 3.03
CA LEU A 121 -13.50 5.03 1.56
C LEU A 121 -12.92 3.77 0.91
N PHE A 122 -13.69 3.16 0.01
CA PHE A 122 -13.31 1.97 -0.73
C PHE A 122 -13.26 2.27 -2.23
N PHE A 123 -12.15 1.95 -2.87
CA PHE A 123 -12.01 1.91 -4.31
C PHE A 123 -12.29 0.48 -4.78
N VAL A 124 -13.51 0.23 -5.25
CA VAL A 124 -13.99 -1.12 -5.54
C VAL A 124 -13.86 -1.42 -7.03
N ALA A 125 -13.05 -2.43 -7.37
CA ALA A 125 -12.95 -2.93 -8.74
C ALA A 125 -14.09 -3.89 -9.05
N ALA A 126 -14.86 -3.63 -10.10
CA ALA A 126 -15.98 -4.47 -10.51
C ALA A 126 -16.07 -4.52 -12.04
N ARG A 127 -16.72 -5.56 -12.56
CA ARG A 127 -17.00 -5.69 -14.00
C ARG A 127 -18.11 -4.76 -14.42
N ASP A 128 -17.98 -4.12 -15.57
CA ASP A 128 -19.14 -3.54 -16.25
C ASP A 128 -20.05 -4.68 -16.74
N ALA A 129 -21.28 -4.74 -16.23
CA ALA A 129 -22.22 -5.81 -16.57
C ALA A 129 -22.75 -5.73 -18.02
N ALA A 130 -22.70 -4.55 -18.64
CA ALA A 130 -23.17 -4.35 -20.02
C ALA A 130 -22.06 -4.63 -21.05
N ALA A 131 -20.80 -4.70 -20.63
CA ALA A 131 -19.70 -4.95 -21.53
C ALA A 131 -19.70 -6.40 -22.01
N SER A 132 -19.83 -6.60 -23.31
CA SER A 132 -19.69 -7.88 -23.99
C SER A 132 -18.28 -8.05 -24.58
N GLY A 133 -17.79 -9.28 -24.63
CA GLY A 133 -16.49 -9.62 -25.20
C GLY A 133 -15.72 -10.66 -24.38
N GLU A 134 -14.64 -11.19 -24.95
CA GLU A 134 -13.83 -12.23 -24.31
C GLU A 134 -13.06 -11.74 -23.07
N ARG A 135 -12.78 -10.42 -23.00
CA ARG A 135 -12.09 -9.79 -21.87
C ARG A 135 -13.07 -9.00 -21.02
N ALA A 136 -13.14 -9.34 -19.74
CA ALA A 136 -13.90 -8.56 -18.76
C ALA A 136 -13.42 -7.11 -18.71
N VAL A 137 -14.34 -6.17 -18.89
CA VAL A 137 -14.11 -4.73 -18.70
C VAL A 137 -14.22 -4.41 -17.21
N ILE A 138 -13.12 -3.98 -16.61
CA ILE A 138 -13.08 -3.61 -15.19
C ILE A 138 -13.23 -2.10 -15.07
N ARG A 139 -14.10 -1.68 -14.15
CA ARG A 139 -14.22 -0.29 -13.67
C ARG A 139 -13.84 -0.24 -12.20
N VAL A 140 -13.48 0.94 -11.70
CA VAL A 140 -13.25 1.19 -10.28
C VAL A 140 -14.23 2.26 -9.81
N ALA A 141 -14.94 1.99 -8.71
CA ALA A 141 -15.88 2.92 -8.11
C ALA A 141 -15.42 3.36 -6.71
N ARG A 142 -15.71 4.61 -6.36
CA ARG A 142 -15.58 5.14 -5.00
C ARG A 142 -16.84 4.79 -4.23
N VAL A 143 -16.70 4.11 -3.09
CA VAL A 143 -17.80 3.66 -2.24
C VAL A 143 -17.46 4.01 -0.80
N THR A 144 -18.35 4.68 -0.08
CA THR A 144 -18.15 4.92 1.36
C THR A 144 -18.62 3.71 2.15
N SER A 145 -18.03 3.49 3.32
CA SER A 145 -18.34 2.31 4.15
C SER A 145 -19.76 2.32 4.75
N ASP A 146 -20.37 3.51 4.83
CA ASP A 146 -21.73 3.75 5.30
C ASP A 146 -22.79 3.78 4.18
N ALA A 147 -22.39 3.57 2.92
CA ALA A 147 -23.34 3.57 1.82
C ALA A 147 -24.36 2.42 1.96
N PRO A 148 -25.67 2.67 1.72
CA PRO A 148 -26.68 1.62 1.78
C PRO A 148 -26.33 0.42 0.89
N GLY A 149 -26.46 -0.79 1.44
CA GLY A 149 -26.11 -2.04 0.76
C GLY A 149 -24.64 -2.47 0.91
N VAL A 150 -23.82 -1.73 1.65
CA VAL A 150 -22.46 -2.14 2.02
C VAL A 150 -22.49 -2.86 3.38
N THR A 151 -21.93 -4.07 3.42
CA THR A 151 -21.68 -4.79 4.67
C THR A 151 -20.18 -5.03 4.83
N VAL A 152 -19.64 -4.60 5.98
CA VAL A 152 -18.23 -4.79 6.35
C VAL A 152 -18.15 -5.86 7.44
N THR A 153 -17.49 -6.98 7.15
CA THR A 153 -17.32 -8.08 8.11
C THR A 153 -15.84 -8.20 8.50
N PRO A 154 -15.45 -7.80 9.74
CA PRO A 154 -14.08 -7.93 10.22
C PRO A 154 -13.57 -9.38 10.15
N MET A 155 -12.29 -9.54 9.82
CA MET A 155 -11.60 -10.83 9.78
C MET A 155 -10.70 -11.00 11.00
N PRO A 156 -10.42 -12.25 11.42
CA PRO A 156 -9.40 -12.51 12.44
C PRO A 156 -8.03 -11.91 12.06
N PRO A 157 -7.21 -11.51 13.04
CA PRO A 157 -5.87 -10.99 12.79
C PRO A 157 -5.01 -11.96 11.97
N THR A 158 -4.17 -11.41 11.10
CA THR A 158 -3.21 -12.19 10.32
C THR A 158 -2.03 -12.64 11.19
N ARG A 159 -1.35 -13.73 10.77
CA ARG A 159 -0.21 -14.30 11.52
C ARG A 159 1.00 -13.34 11.62
N PHE A 160 1.16 -12.48 10.62
CA PHE A 160 2.11 -11.38 10.60
C PHE A 160 1.32 -10.07 10.50
N VAL A 161 1.85 -8.99 11.06
CA VAL A 161 1.23 -7.66 11.03
C VAL A 161 -0.24 -7.68 11.52
N PRO A 162 -0.54 -8.35 12.67
CA PRO A 162 -1.91 -8.49 13.18
C PRO A 162 -2.57 -7.15 13.54
N GLU A 163 -1.80 -6.08 13.71
CA GLU A 163 -2.30 -4.74 14.03
C GLU A 163 -3.01 -4.08 12.85
N VAL A 164 -2.84 -4.59 11.62
CA VAL A 164 -3.52 -4.08 10.42
C VAL A 164 -4.73 -4.95 10.13
N PRO A 165 -5.95 -4.55 10.55
CA PRO A 165 -7.15 -5.35 10.38
C PRO A 165 -7.52 -5.52 8.91
N HIS A 166 -8.24 -6.60 8.63
CA HIS A 166 -8.82 -6.88 7.33
C HIS A 166 -10.33 -7.09 7.45
N ALA A 167 -11.08 -6.80 6.40
CA ALA A 167 -12.50 -7.12 6.31
C ALA A 167 -12.84 -7.82 4.99
N GLN A 168 -13.89 -8.65 5.05
CA GLN A 168 -14.67 -9.01 3.88
C GLN A 168 -15.71 -7.92 3.63
N LEU A 169 -15.94 -7.58 2.37
CA LEU A 169 -17.00 -6.65 1.98
C LEU A 169 -18.06 -7.39 1.17
N GLN A 170 -19.32 -7.08 1.41
CA GLN A 170 -20.45 -7.49 0.58
C GLN A 170 -21.16 -6.22 0.10
N PHE A 171 -21.56 -6.24 -1.18
CA PHE A 171 -22.30 -5.17 -1.82
C PHE A 171 -23.61 -5.73 -2.38
N GLU A 172 -24.72 -5.12 -2.00
CA GLU A 172 -26.06 -5.45 -2.47
C GLU A 172 -26.76 -4.20 -2.99
N ASN A 173 -26.88 -4.10 -4.31
CA ASN A 173 -27.52 -2.97 -5.01
C ASN A 173 -27.07 -1.59 -4.53
N VAL A 174 -25.77 -1.41 -4.26
CA VAL A 174 -25.23 -0.14 -3.79
C VAL A 174 -25.34 0.91 -4.91
N PRO A 175 -26.12 1.99 -4.72
CA PRO A 175 -26.34 2.98 -5.77
C PRO A 175 -25.13 3.92 -5.87
N LEU A 176 -24.67 4.13 -7.10
CA LEU A 176 -23.51 4.95 -7.43
C LEU A 176 -23.84 5.88 -8.58
N THR A 177 -23.53 7.15 -8.42
CA THR A 177 -23.62 8.16 -9.49
C THR A 177 -22.45 8.01 -10.46
N ASN A 178 -22.57 8.58 -11.67
CA ASN A 178 -21.49 8.48 -12.67
C ASN A 178 -20.15 9.06 -12.18
N ASP A 179 -20.17 10.11 -11.35
CA ASP A 179 -18.97 10.69 -10.76
C ASP A 179 -18.31 9.77 -9.74
N ALA A 180 -19.02 8.81 -9.13
CA ALA A 180 -18.41 7.81 -8.25
C ALA A 180 -17.47 6.87 -9.03
N LEU A 181 -17.65 6.68 -10.34
CA LEU A 181 -16.79 5.84 -11.17
C LEU A 181 -15.54 6.60 -11.60
N LEU A 182 -14.40 5.94 -11.44
CA LEU A 182 -13.12 6.48 -11.91
C LEU A 182 -13.00 6.34 -13.44
N PRO A 183 -12.36 7.31 -14.12
CA PRO A 183 -12.24 7.31 -15.56
C PRO A 183 -11.24 6.25 -16.08
N GLY A 184 -11.41 5.83 -17.33
CA GLY A 184 -10.49 4.92 -18.03
C GLY A 184 -10.61 3.44 -17.64
N ASP A 185 -9.59 2.65 -18.01
CA ASP A 185 -9.58 1.20 -17.75
C ASP A 185 -9.29 0.92 -16.26
N GLY A 186 -10.27 0.34 -15.57
CA GLY A 186 -10.19 0.04 -14.14
C GLY A 186 -9.00 -0.86 -13.76
N TYR A 187 -8.65 -1.79 -14.64
CA TYR A 187 -7.61 -2.77 -14.35
C TYR A 187 -6.20 -2.22 -14.61
N ASP A 188 -5.95 -1.70 -15.80
CA ASP A 188 -4.63 -1.23 -16.21
C ASP A 188 -4.27 0.11 -15.54
N HIS A 189 -5.22 1.05 -15.40
CA HIS A 189 -4.93 2.37 -14.79
C HIS A 189 -4.84 2.34 -13.27
N TYR A 190 -5.59 1.46 -12.60
CA TYR A 190 -5.65 1.43 -11.13
C TYR A 190 -5.15 0.12 -10.55
N VAL A 191 -5.81 -1.02 -10.80
CA VAL A 191 -5.48 -2.29 -10.12
C VAL A 191 -4.03 -2.72 -10.35
N LYS A 192 -3.58 -2.71 -11.61
CA LYS A 192 -2.24 -3.12 -12.00
C LYS A 192 -1.20 -2.06 -11.61
N ARG A 193 -1.52 -0.78 -11.80
CA ARG A 193 -0.66 0.34 -11.42
C ARG A 193 -0.42 0.39 -9.92
N PHE A 194 -1.45 0.12 -9.12
CA PHE A 194 -1.35 0.11 -7.66
C PHE A 194 -0.31 -0.88 -7.17
N ARG A 195 -0.16 -2.05 -7.78
CA ARG A 195 0.90 -3.01 -7.40
C ARG A 195 2.30 -2.43 -7.50
N THR A 196 2.55 -1.50 -8.43
CA THR A 196 3.84 -0.81 -8.56
C THR A 196 3.97 0.28 -7.50
N VAL A 197 2.92 1.08 -7.31
CA VAL A 197 2.90 2.18 -6.35
C VAL A 197 2.97 1.68 -4.91
N GLU A 198 2.20 0.64 -4.57
CA GLU A 198 2.19 -0.02 -3.26
C GLU A 198 3.55 -0.61 -2.90
N ASP A 199 4.17 -1.36 -3.82
CA ASP A 199 5.51 -1.92 -3.62
C ASP A 199 6.54 -0.83 -3.26
N GLN A 200 6.50 0.31 -3.95
CA GLN A 200 7.40 1.45 -3.71
C GLN A 200 7.20 2.04 -2.31
N HIS A 201 5.96 2.44 -1.99
CA HIS A 201 5.66 3.21 -0.78
C HIS A 201 5.75 2.33 0.48
N VAL A 202 5.28 1.08 0.41
CA VAL A 202 5.39 0.14 1.54
C VAL A 202 6.86 -0.19 1.80
N LYS A 203 7.66 -0.43 0.75
CA LYS A 203 9.11 -0.67 0.93
C LYS A 203 9.78 0.55 1.57
N ALA A 204 9.49 1.76 1.09
CA ALA A 204 10.06 2.98 1.64
C ALA A 204 9.69 3.19 3.11
N ALA A 205 8.41 2.99 3.47
CA ALA A 205 7.96 3.12 4.85
C ALA A 205 8.62 2.10 5.79
N VAL A 206 8.77 0.84 5.37
CA VAL A 206 9.46 -0.19 6.15
C VAL A 206 10.95 0.12 6.32
N VAL A 207 11.63 0.55 5.26
CA VAL A 207 13.05 0.93 5.35
C VAL A 207 13.21 2.13 6.29
N ALA A 208 12.29 3.11 6.25
CA ALA A 208 12.29 4.24 7.16
C ALA A 208 12.03 3.82 8.63
N TYR A 209 11.14 2.85 8.87
CA TYR A 209 10.97 2.20 10.18
C TYR A 209 12.30 1.61 10.67
N LEU A 210 13.00 0.87 9.81
CA LEU A 210 14.29 0.27 10.15
C LEU A 210 15.38 1.32 10.38
N VAL A 211 15.35 2.47 9.68
CA VAL A 211 16.26 3.60 9.98
C VAL A 211 16.01 4.15 11.39
N ARG A 212 14.76 4.24 11.84
CA ARG A 212 14.47 4.62 13.23
C ARG A 212 15.06 3.61 14.20
N GLU A 213 14.78 2.32 13.99
CA GLU A 213 15.30 1.24 14.86
C GLU A 213 16.83 1.22 14.87
N ALA A 214 17.47 1.41 13.71
CA ALA A 214 18.90 1.55 13.57
C ALA A 214 19.47 2.69 14.42
N ARG A 215 18.80 3.85 14.43
CA ARG A 215 19.20 5.00 15.25
C ARG A 215 18.96 4.76 16.74
N ARG A 216 17.82 4.16 17.10
CA ARG A 216 17.43 3.87 18.49
C ARG A 216 18.34 2.82 19.14
N LEU A 217 18.75 1.82 18.37
CA LEU A 217 19.57 0.68 18.81
C LEU A 217 21.05 0.82 18.42
N ALA A 218 21.47 1.99 17.93
CA ALA A 218 22.85 2.30 17.55
C ALA A 218 23.48 1.29 16.57
N TRP A 219 22.74 0.88 15.54
CA TRP A 219 23.27 0.05 14.45
C TRP A 219 24.33 0.80 13.63
N PRO A 220 25.15 0.10 12.82
CA PRO A 220 26.21 0.74 12.04
C PRO A 220 25.71 1.87 11.14
N VAL A 221 26.40 3.02 11.19
CA VAL A 221 26.10 4.20 10.37
C VAL A 221 26.09 3.85 8.88
N ALA A 222 27.01 3.00 8.43
CA ALA A 222 27.06 2.51 7.04
C ALA A 222 25.78 1.76 6.60
N TRP A 223 25.00 1.18 7.51
CA TRP A 223 23.68 0.63 7.17
C TRP A 223 22.66 1.75 6.93
N ILE A 224 22.66 2.78 7.79
CA ILE A 224 21.78 3.95 7.66
C ILE A 224 22.06 4.72 6.36
N GLU A 225 23.33 4.90 6.00
CA GLU A 225 23.74 5.58 4.75
C GLU A 225 23.18 4.87 3.51
N ARG A 226 23.30 3.54 3.45
CA ARG A 226 22.74 2.73 2.36
C ARG A 226 21.21 2.78 2.34
N ALA A 227 20.57 2.77 3.50
CA ALA A 227 19.12 2.94 3.60
C ALA A 227 18.69 4.31 3.08
N ALA A 228 19.39 5.40 3.43
CA ALA A 228 19.12 6.73 2.92
C ALA A 228 19.26 6.82 1.39
N ALA A 229 20.32 6.21 0.83
CA ALA A 229 20.51 6.14 -0.63
C ALA A 229 19.36 5.38 -1.32
N LEU A 230 18.92 4.25 -0.76
CA LEU A 230 17.75 3.51 -1.27
C LEU A 230 16.48 4.36 -1.22
N LEU A 231 16.22 5.06 -0.11
CA LEU A 231 15.03 5.90 0.04
C LEU A 231 15.02 7.04 -0.98
N HIS A 232 16.18 7.67 -1.26
CA HIS A 232 16.31 8.62 -2.37
C HIS A 232 15.97 7.98 -3.73
N GLY A 233 16.49 6.78 -4.00
CA GLY A 233 16.19 6.05 -5.22
C GLY A 233 14.70 5.72 -5.38
N LEU A 234 14.06 5.20 -4.33
CA LEU A 234 12.62 4.92 -4.33
C LEU A 234 11.78 6.19 -4.52
N ARG A 235 12.22 7.31 -3.95
CA ARG A 235 11.59 8.63 -4.14
C ARG A 235 11.69 9.12 -5.57
N ALA A 236 12.85 8.98 -6.21
CA ALA A 236 13.01 9.34 -7.62
C ALA A 236 12.14 8.46 -8.53
N ILE A 237 12.18 7.13 -8.34
CA ILE A 237 11.41 6.17 -9.13
C ILE A 237 9.90 6.39 -8.98
N ALA A 238 9.43 6.78 -7.79
CA ALA A 238 8.01 7.08 -7.57
C ALA A 238 7.52 8.34 -8.32
N GLY A 239 8.44 9.24 -8.71
CA GLY A 239 8.14 10.40 -9.55
C GLY A 239 8.07 10.10 -11.05
N GLU A 240 8.45 8.89 -11.48
CA GLU A 240 8.41 8.46 -12.88
C GLU A 240 7.03 7.89 -13.27
N ASP A 241 6.82 7.65 -14.58
CA ASP A 241 5.62 6.95 -15.04
C ASP A 241 5.65 5.49 -14.56
N ALA A 242 4.75 5.15 -13.62
CA ALA A 242 4.56 3.81 -13.08
C ALA A 242 4.09 2.76 -14.11
N SER A 243 3.81 3.16 -15.36
CA SER A 243 3.50 2.25 -16.47
C SER A 243 4.72 1.93 -17.34
N ALA A 244 5.76 2.75 -17.29
CA ALA A 244 6.91 2.66 -18.17
C ALA A 244 7.80 1.43 -17.85
N PRO A 245 8.32 0.71 -18.87
CA PRO A 245 9.22 -0.42 -18.66
C PRO A 245 10.50 -0.06 -17.88
N ALA A 246 11.10 1.10 -18.15
CA ALA A 246 12.31 1.56 -17.45
C ALA A 246 12.06 1.71 -15.93
N THR A 247 10.95 2.34 -15.54
CA THR A 247 10.51 2.47 -14.14
C THR A 247 10.40 1.09 -13.46
N HIS A 248 9.83 0.10 -14.14
CA HIS A 248 9.70 -1.25 -13.59
C HIS A 248 11.05 -1.96 -13.39
N ILE A 249 12.02 -1.73 -14.27
CA ILE A 249 13.37 -2.30 -14.16
C ILE A 249 14.13 -1.62 -13.01
N ALA A 250 14.11 -0.29 -12.96
CA ALA A 250 14.72 0.47 -11.86
C ALA A 250 14.12 0.07 -10.51
N LEU A 251 12.79 -0.06 -10.44
CA LEU A 251 12.10 -0.53 -9.24
C LEU A 251 12.52 -1.95 -8.84
N ALA A 252 12.70 -2.86 -9.81
CA ALA A 252 13.15 -4.21 -9.51
C ALA A 252 14.53 -4.22 -8.82
N GLY A 253 15.46 -3.39 -9.30
CA GLY A 253 16.76 -3.18 -8.67
C GLY A 253 16.64 -2.57 -7.26
N ALA A 254 15.85 -1.51 -7.10
CA ALA A 254 15.63 -0.87 -5.80
C ALA A 254 14.99 -1.83 -4.77
N LEU A 255 14.01 -2.65 -5.18
CA LEU A 255 13.40 -3.65 -4.31
C LEU A 255 14.41 -4.74 -3.91
N ALA A 256 15.28 -5.17 -4.81
CA ALA A 256 16.34 -6.13 -4.50
C ALA A 256 17.36 -5.57 -3.49
N LEU A 257 17.80 -4.32 -3.69
CA LEU A 257 18.64 -3.60 -2.72
C LEU A 257 17.96 -3.49 -1.35
N GLY A 258 16.66 -3.19 -1.32
CA GLY A 258 15.89 -3.13 -0.09
C GLY A 258 15.75 -4.47 0.61
N THR A 259 15.61 -5.57 -0.13
CA THR A 259 15.62 -6.93 0.45
C THR A 259 16.97 -7.25 1.09
N ALA A 260 18.08 -6.98 0.39
CA ALA A 260 19.42 -7.20 0.93
C ALA A 260 19.68 -6.35 2.20
N LEU A 261 19.19 -5.11 2.25
CA LEU A 261 19.28 -4.28 3.44
C LEU A 261 18.48 -4.84 4.63
N ILE A 262 17.28 -5.36 4.37
CA ILE A 262 16.44 -6.02 5.38
C ILE A 262 17.14 -7.27 5.92
N GLU A 263 17.67 -8.12 5.05
CA GLU A 263 18.41 -9.33 5.43
C GLU A 263 19.64 -8.98 6.29
N ALA A 264 20.35 -7.91 5.94
CA ALA A 264 21.49 -7.41 6.71
C ALA A 264 21.14 -6.92 8.12
N THR A 265 19.85 -6.79 8.48
CA THR A 265 19.43 -6.42 9.85
C THR A 265 19.40 -7.60 10.81
N GLU A 266 19.43 -8.85 10.33
CA GLU A 266 19.27 -10.04 11.16
C GLU A 266 20.28 -10.11 12.33
N PRO A 267 21.60 -9.87 12.12
CA PRO A 267 22.55 -9.85 13.25
C PRO A 267 22.25 -8.75 14.27
N PHE A 268 21.72 -7.61 13.83
CA PHE A 268 21.41 -6.49 14.72
C PHE A 268 20.19 -6.80 15.60
N TRP A 269 19.17 -7.45 15.04
CA TRP A 269 18.01 -7.91 15.80
C TRP A 269 18.35 -9.01 16.79
N ASN A 270 19.29 -9.90 16.44
CA ASN A 270 19.78 -10.92 17.37
C ASN A 270 20.58 -10.32 18.53
N ALA A 271 21.29 -9.22 18.28
CA ALA A 271 22.02 -8.48 19.32
C ALA A 271 21.12 -7.56 20.18
N ALA A 272 19.85 -7.37 19.83
CA ALA A 272 18.95 -6.43 20.52
C ALA A 272 18.46 -6.89 21.91
N GLY A 273 18.93 -8.05 22.41
CA GLY A 273 18.61 -8.53 23.76
C GLY A 273 17.11 -8.69 24.01
N GLN A 274 16.60 -8.02 25.06
CA GLN A 274 15.18 -8.07 25.47
C GLN A 274 14.32 -6.97 24.82
N ASP A 275 14.81 -6.32 23.77
CA ASP A 275 14.05 -5.25 23.12
C ASP A 275 12.69 -5.74 22.59
N PRO A 276 11.57 -5.07 22.93
CA PRO A 276 10.23 -5.53 22.55
C PRO A 276 9.94 -5.43 21.04
N ALA A 277 10.73 -4.67 20.27
CA ALA A 277 10.60 -4.61 18.82
C ALA A 277 11.14 -5.88 18.14
N ALA A 278 12.13 -6.56 18.73
CA ALA A 278 12.75 -7.76 18.15
C ALA A 278 11.77 -8.94 17.93
N PRO A 279 10.92 -9.35 18.90
CA PRO A 279 9.92 -10.39 18.65
C PRO A 279 8.86 -9.97 17.63
N ARG A 280 8.43 -8.70 17.64
CA ARG A 280 7.49 -8.16 16.63
C ARG A 280 8.10 -8.21 15.23
N TRP A 281 9.37 -7.81 15.08
CA TRP A 281 10.11 -7.91 13.82
C TRP A 281 10.19 -9.35 13.31
N ARG A 282 10.57 -10.31 14.17
CA ARG A 282 10.66 -11.73 13.81
C ARG A 282 9.33 -12.30 13.32
N ARG A 283 8.21 -11.91 13.94
CA ARG A 283 6.85 -12.25 13.49
C ARG A 283 6.53 -11.60 12.13
N ASP A 284 6.84 -10.32 11.98
CA ASP A 284 6.35 -9.51 10.85
C ASP A 284 7.21 -9.60 9.59
N ARG A 285 8.46 -10.09 9.68
CA ARG A 285 9.36 -10.23 8.51
C ARG A 285 8.81 -11.13 7.41
N GLU A 286 7.84 -11.99 7.73
CA GLU A 286 7.12 -12.80 6.74
C GLU A 286 6.37 -11.96 5.69
N LEU A 287 5.99 -10.73 6.03
CA LEU A 287 5.41 -9.76 5.09
C LEU A 287 6.25 -9.63 3.82
N PHE A 288 7.58 -9.73 3.92
CA PHE A 288 8.49 -9.53 2.79
C PHE A 288 8.52 -10.70 1.80
N ALA A 289 8.02 -11.88 2.19
CA ALA A 289 7.87 -13.02 1.30
C ALA A 289 6.60 -12.95 0.41
N VAL A 290 5.70 -12.01 0.69
CA VAL A 290 4.42 -11.87 -0.04
C VAL A 290 4.65 -11.28 -1.44
N ALA A 291 3.86 -11.74 -2.41
CA ALA A 291 3.74 -11.21 -3.77
C ALA A 291 5.01 -11.28 -4.67
N GLY A 292 6.02 -12.07 -4.33
CA GLY A 292 7.26 -12.20 -5.13
C GLY A 292 7.03 -12.55 -6.61
N SER A 293 6.11 -13.46 -6.92
CA SER A 293 5.88 -13.91 -8.30
C SER A 293 5.32 -12.83 -9.23
N ALA A 294 4.54 -11.88 -8.71
CA ALA A 294 3.99 -10.78 -9.50
C ALA A 294 5.08 -9.78 -9.91
N ARG A 295 6.03 -9.51 -9.00
CA ARG A 295 7.19 -8.63 -9.24
C ARG A 295 8.08 -9.20 -10.34
N VAL A 296 8.41 -10.50 -10.26
CA VAL A 296 9.20 -11.20 -11.29
C VAL A 296 8.55 -11.10 -12.67
N ARG A 297 7.24 -11.38 -12.79
CA ARG A 297 6.52 -11.27 -14.07
C ARG A 297 6.47 -9.83 -14.61
N ARG A 298 6.32 -8.83 -13.73
CA ARG A 298 6.33 -7.41 -14.13
C ARG A 298 7.69 -7.03 -14.73
N THR A 299 8.78 -7.42 -14.08
CA THR A 299 10.14 -7.14 -14.55
C THR A 299 10.45 -7.86 -15.86
N ALA A 300 10.08 -9.14 -16.00
CA ALA A 300 10.29 -9.89 -17.25
C ALA A 300 9.60 -9.21 -18.44
N ARG A 301 8.32 -8.82 -18.28
CA ARG A 301 7.57 -8.09 -19.32
C ARG A 301 8.15 -6.72 -19.63
N ALA A 302 8.76 -6.05 -18.66
CA ALA A 302 9.42 -4.77 -18.88
C ALA A 302 10.66 -4.95 -19.76
N TRP A 303 11.49 -5.97 -19.49
CA TRP A 303 12.63 -6.31 -20.34
C TRP A 303 12.20 -6.70 -21.76
N GLU A 304 11.17 -7.53 -21.91
CA GLU A 304 10.61 -7.91 -23.22
C GLU A 304 10.23 -6.69 -24.07
N ARG A 305 9.60 -5.68 -23.46
CA ARG A 305 9.18 -4.44 -24.15
C ARG A 305 10.33 -3.53 -24.58
N LEU A 306 11.52 -3.68 -23.99
CA LEU A 306 12.69 -2.86 -24.32
C LEU A 306 13.70 -3.59 -25.21
N ARG A 307 13.45 -4.86 -25.56
CA ARG A 307 14.31 -5.57 -26.51
C ARG A 307 14.22 -4.89 -27.87
N PRO A 308 15.36 -4.56 -28.51
CA PRO A 308 15.36 -4.15 -29.91
C PRO A 308 14.67 -5.24 -30.76
N ALA A 309 13.94 -4.81 -31.79
CA ALA A 309 13.34 -5.70 -32.78
C ALA A 309 14.41 -6.45 -33.57
#